data_AF-X5PKV4-F1
#
_entry.id   AF-X5PKV4-F1
#
_cell.length_a   1.000
_cell.length_b   1.000
_cell.length_c   1.000
_cell.angle_alpha   90.00
_cell.angle_beta   90.00
_cell.angle_gamma   90.00
#
_symmetry.space_group_name_H-M   'P 1'
#
loop_
_entity.id
_entity.type
_entity.pdbx_description
1 polymer ?
#
loop_
_entity_poly.entity_id
_entity_poly.type
_entity_poly.pdbx_seq_one_letter_code
_entity_poly.pdbx_strand_id
1 'polypeptide(L)'
;MQAAARTPAEAASIGCACREAAMVATRTDTAHAVMEDFILSRHRSLVREVGFYEAMSQTRQAIATSREVLRRFRERQGDDTPRAKNTDRGPVAVSAFDADIIRAACRDLIAEMNVPECQWRELARSLVREFVACEQTEAGLVDWIVRRPAMTKTDEAG
;
A
#
# COMPACT_ATOMS: atom_id res chain seq x y z
N MET A 1 0.96 81.90 19.92
CA MET A 1 1.31 80.51 20.26
C MET A 1 0.86 80.22 21.69
N GLN A 2 -0.33 79.63 21.90
CA GLN A 2 -0.75 79.13 23.21
C GLN A 2 -0.68 77.60 23.17
N ALA A 3 0.25 77.02 23.93
CA ALA A 3 0.27 75.59 24.22
C ALA A 3 -0.65 75.37 25.43
N ALA A 4 -1.88 74.93 25.16
CA ALA A 4 -2.81 74.54 26.21
C ALA A 4 -2.28 73.29 26.92
N ALA A 5 -1.95 73.41 28.21
CA ALA A 5 -1.54 72.29 29.04
C ALA A 5 -2.71 71.32 29.20
N ARG A 6 -2.60 70.14 28.59
CA ARG A 6 -3.56 69.04 28.77
C ARG A 6 -3.66 68.69 30.25
N THR A 7 -4.89 68.56 30.73
CA THR A 7 -5.17 68.20 32.12
C THR A 7 -4.73 66.76 32.42
N PRO A 8 -4.30 66.45 33.65
CA PRO A 8 -3.77 65.13 34.01
C PRO A 8 -4.76 63.97 33.78
N ALA A 9 -6.07 64.24 33.80
CA ALA A 9 -7.11 63.25 33.49
C ALA A 9 -7.14 62.84 31.99
N GLU A 10 -6.84 63.78 31.09
CA GLU A 10 -6.81 63.53 29.64
C GLU A 10 -5.59 62.69 29.23
N ALA A 11 -4.44 62.92 29.87
CA ALA A 11 -3.23 62.11 29.68
C ALA A 11 -3.38 60.66 30.17
N ALA A 12 -4.11 60.44 31.27
CA ALA A 12 -4.42 59.10 31.78
C ALA A 12 -5.39 58.33 30.87
N SER A 13 -6.39 59.00 30.29
CA SER A 13 -7.34 58.41 29.33
C SER A 13 -6.65 57.98 28.02
N ILE A 14 -5.77 58.82 27.48
CA ILE A 14 -4.97 58.49 26.28
C ILE A 14 -4.05 57.27 26.55
N GLY A 15 -3.44 57.20 27.74
CA GLY A 15 -2.60 56.05 28.15
C GLY A 15 -3.36 54.74 28.38
N CYS A 16 -4.68 54.78 28.59
CA CYS A 16 -5.54 53.60 28.66
C CYS A 16 -5.90 53.12 27.24
N ALA A 17 -6.32 54.04 26.37
CA ALA A 17 -6.68 53.76 24.98
C ALA A 17 -5.50 53.21 24.15
N CYS A 18 -4.28 53.74 24.32
CA CYS A 18 -3.09 53.21 23.65
C CYS A 18 -2.75 51.77 24.07
N ARG A 19 -3.08 51.40 25.32
CA ARG A 19 -2.81 50.06 25.87
C ARG A 19 -3.82 49.03 25.33
N GLU A 20 -5.08 49.41 25.23
CA GLU A 20 -6.10 48.60 24.57
C GLU A 20 -5.79 48.39 23.08
N ALA A 21 -5.40 49.45 22.36
CA ALA A 21 -5.01 49.35 20.96
C ALA A 21 -3.82 48.40 20.76
N ALA A 22 -2.82 48.45 21.63
CA ALA A 22 -1.67 47.54 21.59
C ALA A 22 -2.05 46.07 21.90
N MET A 23 -2.98 45.84 22.83
CA MET A 23 -3.48 44.49 23.14
C MET A 23 -4.36 43.91 22.03
N VAL A 24 -5.15 44.75 21.36
CA VAL A 24 -5.96 44.32 20.20
C VAL A 24 -5.07 43.99 19.02
N ALA A 25 -4.03 44.80 18.74
CA ALA A 25 -3.08 44.55 17.65
C ALA A 25 -2.30 43.22 17.84
N THR A 26 -1.81 42.96 19.04
CA THR A 26 -1.14 41.67 19.35
C THR A 26 -2.09 40.47 19.23
N ARG A 27 -3.37 40.64 19.59
CA ARG A 27 -4.38 39.59 19.43
C ARG A 27 -4.71 39.32 17.96
N THR A 28 -4.76 40.35 17.12
CA THR A 28 -4.96 40.19 15.67
C THR A 28 -3.75 39.57 14.97
N ASP A 29 -2.53 39.92 15.37
CA ASP A 29 -1.30 39.31 14.83
C ASP A 29 -1.22 37.82 15.19
N THR A 30 -1.56 37.49 16.44
CA THR A 30 -1.60 36.09 16.88
C THR A 30 -2.67 35.31 16.13
N ALA A 31 -3.85 35.89 15.90
CA ALA A 31 -4.91 35.26 15.12
C ALA A 31 -4.48 35.05 13.66
N HIS A 32 -3.79 36.02 13.05
CA HIS A 32 -3.28 35.91 11.68
C HIS A 32 -2.27 34.77 11.55
N ALA A 33 -1.29 34.71 12.46
CA ALA A 33 -0.28 33.67 12.46
C ALA A 33 -0.88 32.25 12.62
N VAL A 34 -1.89 32.09 13.48
CA VAL A 34 -2.58 30.80 13.67
C VAL A 34 -3.38 30.40 12.42
N MET A 35 -4.01 31.36 11.73
CA MET A 35 -4.73 31.10 10.49
C MET A 35 -3.79 30.73 9.34
N GLU A 36 -2.65 31.42 9.20
CA GLU A 36 -1.64 31.07 8.19
C GLU A 36 -1.05 29.67 8.43
N ASP A 37 -0.73 29.33 9.69
CA ASP A 37 -0.24 28.00 10.03
C ASP A 37 -1.29 26.90 9.76
N PHE A 38 -2.56 27.19 10.04
CA PHE A 38 -3.66 26.29 9.70
C PHE A 38 -3.81 26.08 8.19
N ILE A 39 -3.71 27.15 7.40
CA ILE A 39 -3.78 27.08 5.92
C ILE A 39 -2.60 26.25 5.38
N LEU A 40 -1.38 26.52 5.83
CA LEU A 40 -0.18 25.79 5.40
C LEU A 40 -0.23 24.31 5.79
N SER A 41 -0.65 24.01 7.02
CA SER A 41 -0.81 22.64 7.52
C SER A 41 -1.86 21.88 6.72
N ARG A 42 -3.01 22.51 6.44
CA ARG A 42 -4.08 21.90 5.64
C ARG A 42 -3.64 21.60 4.21
N HIS A 43 -2.90 22.51 3.56
CA HIS A 43 -2.34 22.25 2.22
C HIS A 43 -1.33 21.10 2.23
N ARG A 44 -0.45 21.02 3.23
CA ARG A 44 0.54 19.94 3.34
C ARG A 44 -0.11 18.57 3.54
N SER A 45 -1.22 18.51 4.28
CA SER A 45 -2.01 17.29 4.48
C SER A 45 -2.70 16.84 3.19
N LEU A 46 -3.34 17.76 2.46
CA LEU A 46 -4.02 17.46 1.19
C LEU A 46 -3.03 17.04 0.09
N VAL A 47 -1.85 17.66 0.01
CA VAL A 47 -0.80 17.26 -0.95
C VAL A 47 -0.28 15.85 -0.65
N ARG A 48 -0.17 15.48 0.64
CA ARG A 48 0.20 14.12 1.05
C ARG A 48 -0.88 13.09 0.67
N GLU A 49 -2.15 13.49 0.70
CA GLU A 49 -3.28 12.66 0.28
C GLU A 49 -3.32 12.49 -1.26
N VAL A 50 -3.12 13.55 -2.04
CA VAL A 50 -3.06 13.47 -3.52
C VAL A 50 -1.89 12.61 -4.00
N GLY A 51 -0.69 12.78 -3.42
CA GLY A 51 0.47 11.98 -3.78
C GLY A 51 0.29 10.48 -3.47
N PHE A 52 -0.46 10.15 -2.42
CA PHE A 52 -0.81 8.76 -2.10
C PHE A 52 -1.73 8.14 -3.17
N TYR A 53 -2.79 8.85 -3.58
CA TYR A 53 -3.69 8.36 -4.64
C TYR A 53 -2.98 8.22 -5.99
N GLU A 54 -2.04 9.12 -6.29
CA GLU A 54 -1.23 9.04 -7.51
C GLU A 54 -0.28 7.84 -7.49
N ALA A 55 0.42 7.58 -6.37
CA ALA A 55 1.24 6.38 -6.24
C ALA A 55 0.41 5.08 -6.37
N MET A 56 -0.80 5.08 -5.82
CA MET A 56 -1.74 3.95 -5.95
C MET A 56 -2.27 3.77 -7.37
N SER A 57 -2.53 4.85 -8.11
CA SER A 57 -2.95 4.77 -9.51
C SER A 57 -1.82 4.26 -10.40
N GLN A 58 -0.59 4.71 -10.15
CA GLN A 58 0.62 4.20 -10.81
C GLN A 58 0.82 2.71 -10.53
N THR A 59 0.65 2.27 -9.28
CA THR A 59 0.74 0.85 -8.90
C THR A 59 -0.34 0.02 -9.60
N ARG A 60 -1.59 0.49 -9.61
CA ARG A 60 -2.70 -0.18 -10.32
C ARG A 60 -2.42 -0.29 -11.81
N GLN A 61 -1.87 0.76 -12.43
CA GLN A 61 -1.50 0.77 -13.84
C GLN A 61 -0.39 -0.24 -14.15
N ALA A 62 0.66 -0.30 -13.31
CA ALA A 62 1.77 -1.24 -13.47
C ALA A 62 1.32 -2.71 -13.34
N ILE A 63 0.37 -2.99 -12.44
CA ILE A 63 -0.23 -4.33 -12.33
C ILE A 63 -1.05 -4.65 -13.58
N ALA A 64 -1.83 -3.69 -14.10
CA ALA A 64 -2.63 -3.88 -15.30
C ALA A 64 -1.76 -4.15 -16.53
N THR A 65 -0.67 -3.40 -16.71
CA THR A 65 0.28 -3.61 -17.81
C THR A 65 0.99 -4.96 -17.69
N SER A 66 1.39 -5.36 -16.48
CA SER A 66 2.02 -6.67 -16.25
C SER A 66 1.06 -7.81 -16.60
N ARG A 67 -0.21 -7.72 -16.17
CA ARG A 67 -1.26 -8.69 -16.51
C ARG A 67 -1.52 -8.78 -18.00
N GLU A 68 -1.46 -7.65 -18.70
CA GLU A 68 -1.62 -7.59 -20.15
C GLU A 68 -0.51 -8.37 -20.89
N VAL A 69 0.75 -8.20 -20.44
CA VAL A 69 1.88 -8.95 -20.99
C VAL A 69 1.71 -10.45 -20.76
N LEU A 70 1.34 -10.86 -19.54
CA LEU A 70 1.08 -12.27 -19.21
C LEU A 70 -0.06 -12.86 -20.04
N ARG A 71 -1.12 -12.09 -20.26
CA ARG A 71 -2.26 -12.49 -21.11
C ARG A 71 -1.81 -12.77 -22.54
N ARG A 72 -1.04 -11.85 -23.14
CA ARG A 72 -0.52 -12.02 -24.51
C ARG A 72 0.46 -13.18 -24.62
N PHE A 73 1.28 -13.41 -23.60
CA PHE A 73 2.17 -14.56 -23.57
C PHE A 73 1.38 -15.87 -23.54
N ARG A 74 0.31 -15.95 -22.75
CA ARG A 74 -0.60 -17.10 -22.71
C ARG A 74 -1.33 -17.33 -24.03
N GLU A 75 -1.86 -16.27 -24.64
CA GLU A 75 -2.49 -16.31 -25.97
C GLU A 75 -1.51 -16.84 -27.04
N ARG A 76 -0.21 -16.49 -26.94
CA ARG A 76 0.84 -17.02 -27.83
C ARG A 76 1.30 -18.45 -27.51
N GLN A 77 1.13 -18.89 -26.26
CA GLN A 77 1.62 -20.20 -25.76
C GLN A 77 0.63 -21.35 -25.96
N GLY A 78 -0.67 -21.09 -26.20
CA GLY A 78 -1.60 -22.21 -26.33
C GLY A 78 -3.06 -21.85 -26.52
N ASP A 79 -3.42 -21.35 -27.70
CA ASP A 79 -4.74 -21.61 -28.29
C ASP A 79 -4.70 -22.89 -29.14
N ASP A 80 -4.07 -23.95 -28.61
CA ASP A 80 -4.09 -25.32 -29.16
C ASP A 80 -4.82 -26.31 -28.23
N THR A 81 -5.37 -25.84 -27.10
CA THR A 81 -6.15 -26.72 -26.21
C THR A 81 -7.64 -26.49 -26.52
N PRO A 82 -8.31 -27.37 -27.29
CA PRO A 82 -9.74 -27.26 -27.44
C PRO A 82 -10.35 -27.35 -26.04
N ARG A 83 -11.12 -26.34 -25.68
CA ARG A 83 -11.91 -26.25 -24.45
C ARG A 83 -12.98 -27.34 -24.48
N ALA A 84 -12.56 -28.59 -24.34
CA ALA A 84 -13.42 -29.73 -24.13
C ALA A 84 -13.94 -29.61 -22.71
N LYS A 85 -15.17 -29.10 -22.62
CA LYS A 85 -16.02 -29.17 -21.45
C LYS A 85 -16.44 -30.64 -21.26
N ASN A 86 -15.46 -31.50 -20.98
CA ASN A 86 -15.67 -32.90 -20.67
C ASN A 86 -15.15 -33.12 -19.26
N THR A 87 -16.08 -33.13 -18.33
CA THR A 87 -15.97 -33.81 -17.04
C THR A 87 -15.61 -35.28 -17.26
N ASP A 88 -14.34 -35.56 -17.51
CA ASP A 88 -13.77 -36.88 -17.30
C ASP A 88 -12.50 -36.77 -16.45
N ARG A 89 -12.46 -37.66 -15.47
CA ARG A 89 -11.86 -37.48 -14.15
C ARG A 89 -10.36 -37.77 -14.18
N GLY A 90 -9.57 -36.76 -14.54
CA GLY A 90 -8.12 -36.75 -14.32
C GLY A 90 -7.69 -35.49 -13.55
N PRO A 91 -6.58 -35.56 -12.78
CA PRO A 91 -5.99 -34.34 -12.21
C PRO A 91 -5.65 -33.37 -13.33
N VAL A 92 -6.03 -32.10 -13.17
CA VAL A 92 -5.65 -31.05 -14.13
C VAL A 92 -4.16 -30.86 -14.05
N ALA A 93 -3.47 -31.05 -15.16
CA ALA A 93 -2.04 -30.82 -15.27
C ALA A 93 -1.76 -29.32 -15.10
N VAL A 94 -1.16 -28.95 -13.96
CA VAL A 94 -0.68 -27.59 -13.72
C VAL A 94 0.61 -27.40 -14.51
N SER A 95 0.69 -26.32 -15.31
CA SER A 95 1.93 -25.98 -16.02
C SER A 95 3.08 -25.81 -15.02
N ALA A 96 4.29 -26.23 -15.40
CA ALA A 96 5.47 -26.06 -14.54
C ALA A 96 5.67 -24.60 -14.10
N PHE A 97 5.35 -23.65 -14.99
CA PHE A 97 5.41 -22.22 -14.69
C PHE A 97 4.39 -21.79 -13.63
N ASP A 98 3.14 -22.26 -13.76
CA ASP A 98 2.09 -21.97 -12.77
C ASP A 98 2.43 -22.61 -11.43
N ALA A 99 3.02 -23.81 -11.43
CA ALA A 99 3.50 -24.47 -10.23
C ALA A 99 4.60 -23.66 -9.52
N ASP A 100 5.53 -23.04 -10.27
CA ASP A 100 6.54 -22.14 -9.71
C ASP A 100 5.94 -20.87 -9.11
N ILE A 101 4.94 -20.25 -9.76
CA ILE A 101 4.22 -19.08 -9.23
C ILE A 101 3.52 -19.44 -7.92
N ILE A 102 2.76 -20.54 -7.91
CA ILE A 102 2.05 -21.00 -6.72
C ILE A 102 3.04 -21.30 -5.60
N ARG A 103 4.21 -21.85 -5.93
CA ARG A 103 5.27 -22.13 -4.96
C ARG A 103 5.86 -20.87 -4.35
N ALA A 104 6.10 -19.82 -5.15
CA ALA A 104 6.57 -18.54 -4.64
C ALA A 104 5.51 -17.91 -3.72
N ALA A 105 4.26 -17.79 -4.18
CA ALA A 105 3.16 -17.22 -3.41
C ALA A 105 2.90 -17.97 -2.09
N CYS A 106 2.99 -19.31 -2.11
CA CYS A 106 2.84 -20.12 -0.91
C CYS A 106 3.93 -19.82 0.12
N ARG A 107 5.18 -19.63 -0.31
CA ARG A 107 6.29 -19.28 0.59
C ARG A 107 6.15 -17.89 1.18
N ASP A 108 5.76 -16.92 0.36
CA ASP A 108 5.55 -15.54 0.80
C ASP A 108 4.45 -15.52 1.88
N LEU A 109 3.32 -16.19 1.64
CA LEU A 109 2.23 -16.30 2.61
C LEU A 109 2.65 -17.03 3.90
N ILE A 110 3.44 -18.09 3.80
CA ILE A 110 3.98 -18.79 4.98
C ILE A 110 4.83 -17.84 5.82
N ALA A 111 5.69 -17.04 5.18
CA ALA A 111 6.57 -16.10 5.86
C ALA A 111 5.79 -14.91 6.46
N GLU A 112 4.87 -14.32 5.71
CA GLU A 112 4.07 -13.17 6.15
C GLU A 112 3.13 -13.53 7.30
N MET A 113 2.45 -14.67 7.22
CA MET A 113 1.45 -15.08 8.20
C MET A 113 2.01 -15.97 9.32
N ASN A 114 3.30 -16.29 9.31
CA ASN A 114 3.94 -17.26 10.22
C ASN A 114 3.14 -18.57 10.33
N VAL A 115 2.74 -19.12 9.18
CA VAL A 115 1.91 -20.32 9.13
C VAL A 115 2.69 -21.52 9.69
N PRO A 116 2.13 -22.33 10.61
CA PRO A 116 2.82 -23.51 11.13
C PRO A 116 2.91 -24.62 10.07
N GLU A 117 3.98 -25.42 10.13
CA GLU A 117 4.29 -26.43 9.10
C GLU A 117 3.17 -27.44 8.85
N CYS A 118 2.39 -27.78 9.88
CA CYS A 118 1.25 -28.68 9.76
C CYS A 118 0.16 -28.15 8.80
N GLN A 119 0.10 -26.84 8.58
CA GLN A 119 -0.90 -26.18 7.73
C GLN A 119 -0.38 -25.88 6.32
N TRP A 120 0.92 -26.02 6.05
CA TRP A 120 1.52 -25.67 4.75
C TRP A 120 0.91 -26.45 3.59
N ARG A 121 0.64 -27.74 3.81
CA ARG A 121 0.04 -28.62 2.80
C ARG A 121 -1.37 -28.19 2.43
N GLU A 122 -2.16 -27.77 3.42
CA GLU A 122 -3.54 -27.34 3.20
C GLU A 122 -3.60 -25.95 2.54
N LEU A 123 -2.70 -25.06 2.94
CA LEU A 123 -2.50 -23.76 2.28
C LEU A 123 -2.12 -23.94 0.81
N ALA A 124 -1.13 -24.78 0.51
CA ALA A 124 -0.70 -25.07 -0.86
C ALA A 124 -1.84 -25.67 -1.70
N ARG A 125 -2.63 -26.59 -1.13
CA ARG A 125 -3.82 -27.16 -1.79
C ARG A 125 -4.86 -26.09 -2.09
N SER A 126 -5.12 -25.20 -1.15
CA SER A 126 -6.08 -24.10 -1.30
C SER A 126 -5.66 -23.13 -2.41
N LEU A 127 -4.37 -22.78 -2.46
CA LEU A 127 -3.80 -21.94 -3.52
C LEU A 127 -3.89 -22.60 -4.91
N VAL A 128 -3.61 -23.89 -5.03
CA VAL A 128 -3.74 -24.58 -6.33
C VAL A 128 -5.20 -24.59 -6.80
N ARG A 129 -6.14 -24.86 -5.89
CA ARG A 129 -7.58 -24.84 -6.20
C ARG A 129 -8.05 -23.47 -6.67
N GLU A 130 -7.63 -22.42 -5.97
CA GLU A 130 -7.99 -21.04 -6.31
C GLU A 130 -7.37 -20.60 -7.65
N PHE A 131 -6.11 -20.97 -7.89
CA PHE A 131 -5.38 -20.54 -9.08
C PHE A 131 -5.81 -21.27 -10.36
N VAL A 132 -6.11 -22.57 -10.26
CA VAL A 132 -6.44 -23.44 -11.41
C VAL A 132 -7.96 -23.63 -11.57
N ALA A 133 -8.76 -23.21 -10.59
CA ALA A 133 -10.19 -23.49 -10.49
C ALA A 133 -10.52 -24.99 -10.62
N CYS A 134 -9.65 -25.86 -10.07
CA CYS A 134 -9.79 -27.31 -10.13
C CYS A 134 -9.73 -27.94 -8.72
N GLU A 135 -10.68 -28.82 -8.42
CA GLU A 135 -10.80 -29.52 -7.13
C GLU A 135 -9.79 -30.65 -6.91
N GLN A 136 -9.30 -31.24 -8.01
CA GLN A 136 -8.41 -32.41 -8.00
C GLN A 136 -6.96 -31.98 -8.18
N THR A 137 -6.23 -31.88 -7.06
CA THR A 137 -4.81 -31.55 -7.03
C THR A 137 -3.97 -32.80 -6.80
N GLU A 138 -2.92 -33.01 -7.61
CA GLU A 138 -1.97 -34.10 -7.40
C GLU A 138 -1.19 -33.92 -6.09
N ALA A 139 -1.12 -34.97 -5.27
CA ALA A 139 -0.40 -34.92 -3.99
C ALA A 139 1.10 -34.59 -4.18
N GLY A 140 1.72 -35.12 -5.24
CA GLY A 140 3.12 -34.86 -5.58
C GLY A 140 3.42 -33.39 -5.88
N LEU A 141 2.48 -32.67 -6.49
CA LEU A 141 2.59 -31.23 -6.74
C LEU A 141 2.58 -30.45 -5.42
N VAL A 142 1.62 -30.75 -4.54
CA VAL A 142 1.52 -30.11 -3.22
C VAL A 142 2.79 -30.35 -2.41
N ASP A 143 3.30 -31.59 -2.41
CA ASP A 143 4.54 -31.96 -1.74
C ASP A 143 5.76 -31.21 -2.30
N TRP A 144 5.80 -30.99 -3.61
CA TRP A 144 6.88 -30.23 -4.23
C TRP A 144 6.80 -28.73 -3.92
N ILE A 145 5.59 -28.15 -3.87
CA ILE A 145 5.35 -26.75 -3.49
C ILE A 145 5.90 -26.48 -2.09
N VAL A 146 5.48 -27.26 -1.10
CA VAL A 146 5.87 -27.07 0.32
C VAL A 146 7.30 -27.52 0.62
N ARG A 147 7.96 -28.21 -0.33
CA ARG A 147 9.34 -28.65 -0.15
C ARG A 147 10.24 -27.42 0.03
N ARG A 148 10.87 -27.34 1.21
CA ARG A 148 11.95 -26.40 1.47
C ARG A 148 13.01 -26.56 0.39
N PRO A 149 13.52 -25.47 -0.21
CA PRO A 149 14.67 -25.59 -1.07
C PRO A 149 15.79 -26.19 -0.23
N ALA A 150 16.54 -27.15 -0.80
CA ALA A 150 17.77 -27.57 -0.15
C ALA A 150 18.62 -26.29 -0.02
N MET A 151 18.76 -25.77 1.19
CA MET A 151 19.76 -24.76 1.50
C MET A 151 21.09 -25.40 1.10
N THR A 152 21.60 -25.04 -0.08
CA THR A 152 22.99 -25.27 -0.40
C THR A 152 23.75 -24.54 0.69
N LYS A 153 24.41 -25.31 1.56
CA LYS A 153 25.43 -24.81 2.47
C LYS A 153 26.51 -24.17 1.59
N THR A 154 26.34 -22.92 1.21
CA THR A 154 27.45 -21.98 1.16
C THR A 154 27.76 -21.69 2.60
N ASP A 155 28.71 -22.45 3.12
CA ASP A 155 29.85 -21.96 3.92
C ASP A 155 30.70 -23.20 4.28
N GLU A 156 31.98 -22.96 4.49
CA GLU A 156 33.06 -23.91 4.79
C GLU A 156 33.91 -24.40 3.60
N ALA A 157 34.62 -23.46 2.97
CA ALA A 157 35.98 -23.72 2.51
C ALA A 157 36.84 -22.45 2.69
N GLY A 158 37.55 -22.42 3.83
CA GLY A 158 38.92 -21.93 4.03
C GLY A 158 39.32 -20.57 3.47
#